data_AF-A0A8T6G835-F1
#
_entry.id   AF-A0A8T6G835-F1
#
_cell.length_a   1.000
_cell.length_b   1.000
_cell.length_c   1.000
_cell.angle_alpha   90.00
_cell.angle_beta   90.00
_cell.angle_gamma   90.00
#
_symmetry.space_group_name_H-M   'P 1'
#
loop_
_entity.id
_entity.type
_entity.pdbx_description
1 polymer ?
#
loop_
_entity_poly.entity_id
_entity_poly.type
_entity_poly.pdbx_seq_one_letter_code
_entity_poly.pdbx_strand_id
1 'polypeptide(L)'
;MWMALGLTSFLVVLAALVGAIVGLVIGIARKRWKVLKWSAAACGISLLLLIVAVALDGGFDDSGDARASNPSMPVRSFEELKADAQTISYRELFRNSEQYEGQSFYFRGEVVQVVEKGRDKYDLRIRLGDIFDDEVVYLSGYEGQRLLEDDIIEFVGESIGLLTYEATFGNRITIPQLKALSVRLVSGG
;
A
#
# COMPACT_ATOMS: atom_id res chain seq x y z
N MET A 1 30.82 -20.22 -27.71
CA MET A 1 30.81 -18.86 -28.28
C MET A 1 29.45 -18.18 -28.07
N TRP A 2 28.91 -18.19 -26.84
CA TRP A 2 27.61 -17.56 -26.48
C TRP A 2 27.65 -16.91 -25.07
N MET A 3 28.84 -16.71 -24.50
CA MET A 3 29.03 -16.01 -23.22
C MET A 3 29.62 -14.60 -23.37
N ALA A 4 30.11 -14.24 -24.56
CA ALA A 4 30.79 -12.96 -24.78
C ALA A 4 29.85 -11.80 -25.17
N LEU A 5 28.61 -12.07 -25.60
CA LEU A 5 27.66 -11.04 -26.07
C LEU A 5 26.87 -10.35 -24.94
N GLY A 6 26.77 -10.97 -23.76
CA GLY A 6 26.06 -10.40 -22.61
C GLY A 6 26.86 -9.29 -21.91
N LEU A 7 28.18 -9.45 -21.80
CA LEU A 7 29.04 -8.52 -21.05
C LEU A 7 29.25 -7.19 -21.79
N THR A 8 29.38 -7.22 -23.12
CA THR A 8 29.51 -6.00 -23.93
C THR A 8 28.23 -5.17 -23.89
N SER A 9 27.07 -5.83 -23.93
CA SER A 9 25.76 -5.17 -23.87
C SER A 9 25.53 -4.50 -22.51
N PHE A 10 25.92 -5.16 -21.41
CA PHE A 10 25.83 -4.59 -20.07
C PHE A 10 26.72 -3.37 -19.89
N LEU A 11 27.95 -3.38 -20.44
CA LEU A 11 28.87 -2.26 -20.37
C LEU A 11 28.42 -1.04 -21.19
N VAL A 12 27.80 -1.26 -22.36
CA VAL A 12 27.24 -0.15 -23.16
C VAL A 12 26.05 0.51 -22.44
N VAL A 13 25.18 -0.28 -21.81
CA VAL A 13 24.04 0.24 -21.03
C VAL A 13 24.51 1.01 -19.80
N LEU A 14 25.53 0.50 -19.09
CA LEU A 14 26.12 1.19 -17.94
C LEU A 14 26.75 2.53 -18.36
N ALA A 15 27.49 2.57 -19.47
CA ALA A 15 28.10 3.81 -19.97
C ALA A 15 27.06 4.87 -20.36
N ALA A 16 25.94 4.46 -20.98
CA ALA A 16 24.84 5.36 -21.32
C ALA A 16 24.14 5.94 -20.07
N LEU A 17 23.91 5.12 -19.05
CA LEU A 17 23.30 5.56 -17.78
C LEU A 17 24.21 6.54 -17.03
N VAL A 18 25.51 6.27 -16.96
CA VAL A 18 26.48 7.18 -16.32
C VAL A 18 26.54 8.52 -17.06
N GLY A 19 26.54 8.51 -18.40
CA GLY A 19 26.52 9.72 -19.20
C GLY A 19 25.27 10.59 -18.97
N ALA A 20 24.10 9.96 -18.85
CA ALA A 20 22.84 10.65 -18.55
C ALA A 20 22.85 11.31 -17.16
N ILE A 21 23.38 10.61 -16.14
CA ILE A 21 23.48 11.13 -14.77
C ILE A 21 24.47 12.30 -14.71
N VAL A 22 25.64 12.18 -15.35
CA VAL A 22 26.62 13.27 -15.41
C VAL A 22 26.05 14.48 -16.14
N GLY A 23 25.32 14.27 -17.24
CA GLY A 23 24.62 15.34 -17.97
C GLY A 23 23.54 16.04 -17.13
N LEU A 24 22.78 15.29 -16.34
CA LEU A 24 21.77 15.83 -15.42
C LEU A 24 22.41 16.69 -14.32
N VAL A 25 23.49 16.21 -13.70
CA VAL A 25 24.21 16.92 -12.63
C VAL A 25 24.84 18.21 -13.15
N ILE A 26 25.50 18.17 -14.31
CA ILE A 26 26.05 19.38 -14.96
C ILE A 26 24.93 20.35 -15.37
N GLY A 27 23.76 19.83 -15.78
CA GLY A 27 22.58 20.61 -16.13
C GLY A 27 22.00 21.39 -14.94
N ILE A 28 21.91 20.75 -13.77
CA ILE A 28 21.49 21.38 -12.51
C ILE A 28 22.48 22.47 -12.09
N ALA A 29 23.79 22.20 -12.19
CA ALA A 29 24.84 23.13 -11.79
C ALA A 29 24.91 24.42 -12.65
N ARG A 30 24.50 24.36 -13.92
CA ARG A 30 24.60 25.52 -14.86
C ARG A 30 23.30 26.34 -15.01
N LYS A 31 22.23 26.03 -14.27
CA LYS A 31 20.89 26.69 -14.35
C LYS A 31 20.44 26.94 -15.80
N ARG A 32 20.74 26.02 -16.72
CA ARG A 32 20.38 26.11 -18.14
C ARG A 32 19.04 25.42 -18.38
N TRP A 33 17.95 26.14 -18.16
CA TRP A 33 16.58 25.58 -18.21
C TRP A 33 16.14 25.10 -19.61
N LYS A 34 16.91 25.40 -20.66
CA LYS A 34 16.63 24.94 -22.03
C LYS A 34 17.06 23.50 -22.33
N VAL A 35 18.08 22.95 -21.64
CA VAL A 35 18.55 21.56 -21.90
C VAL A 35 17.66 20.50 -21.25
N LEU A 36 16.89 20.87 -20.22
CA LEU A 36 15.96 19.97 -19.54
C LEU A 36 14.80 19.54 -20.46
N LYS A 37 14.33 20.44 -21.33
CA LYS A 37 13.24 20.16 -22.27
C LYS A 37 13.61 19.16 -23.37
N TRP A 38 14.89 19.01 -23.69
CA TRP A 38 15.36 18.07 -24.72
C TRP A 38 15.67 16.67 -24.17
N SER A 39 15.78 16.50 -22.85
CA SER A 39 16.03 15.18 -22.24
C SER A 39 14.77 14.33 -22.06
N ALA A 40 13.60 14.96 -21.87
CA ALA A 40 12.33 14.25 -21.74
C ALA A 40 11.88 13.58 -23.06
N ALA A 41 12.25 14.15 -24.21
CA ALA A 41 11.94 13.58 -25.52
C ALA A 41 12.79 12.33 -25.84
N ALA A 42 14.02 12.24 -25.32
CA ALA A 42 14.91 11.10 -25.55
C ALA A 42 14.52 9.86 -24.71
N CYS A 43 14.00 10.03 -23.49
CA CYS A 43 13.58 8.91 -22.65
C CYS A 43 12.34 8.18 -23.17
N GLY A 44 11.39 8.90 -23.76
CA GLY A 44 10.16 8.29 -24.30
C GLY A 44 10.41 7.38 -25.51
N ILE A 45 11.34 7.76 -26.39
CA ILE A 45 11.70 6.99 -27.58
C ILE A 45 12.47 5.71 -27.19
N SER A 46 13.30 5.77 -26.14
CA SER A 46 14.02 4.61 -25.63
C SER A 46 13.11 3.57 -24.94
N LEU A 47 12.00 4.00 -24.32
CA LEU A 47 11.02 3.10 -23.71
C LEU A 47 10.14 2.41 -24.76
N LEU A 48 9.81 3.11 -25.85
CA LEU A 48 9.00 2.57 -26.95
C LEU A 48 9.75 1.48 -27.74
N LEU A 49 11.06 1.66 -27.96
CA LEU A 49 11.90 0.67 -28.64
C LEU A 49 12.12 -0.61 -27.81
N LEU A 50 12.07 -0.51 -26.48
CA LEU A 50 12.18 -1.65 -25.57
C LEU A 50 10.91 -2.52 -25.59
N ILE A 51 9.73 -1.91 -25.76
CA ILE A 51 8.45 -2.63 -25.89
C ILE A 51 8.35 -3.35 -27.25
N VAL A 52 8.85 -2.74 -28.33
CA VAL A 52 8.84 -3.35 -29.67
C VAL A 52 9.85 -4.50 -29.78
N ALA A 53 11.01 -4.42 -29.11
CA ALA A 53 11.98 -5.52 -29.09
C ALA A 53 11.45 -6.77 -28.35
N VAL A 54 10.67 -6.59 -27.28
CA VAL A 54 9.99 -7.69 -26.58
C VAL A 54 8.94 -8.38 -27.46
N ALA A 55 8.29 -7.64 -28.37
CA ALA A 55 7.26 -8.19 -29.25
C ALA A 55 7.80 -9.02 -30.43
N LEU A 56 9.07 -8.88 -30.79
CA LEU A 56 9.63 -9.52 -31.99
C LEU A 56 10.40 -10.83 -31.72
N ASP A 57 10.69 -11.17 -30.46
CA ASP A 57 11.60 -12.28 -30.14
C ASP A 57 11.07 -13.34 -29.15
N GLY A 58 9.77 -13.37 -28.82
CA GLY A 58 9.31 -14.47 -27.96
C GLY A 58 7.83 -14.51 -27.63
N GLY A 59 7.12 -15.38 -28.34
CA GLY A 59 5.90 -16.10 -27.97
C GLY A 59 5.09 -15.59 -26.77
N PHE A 60 4.06 -14.80 -27.05
CA PHE A 60 2.87 -14.75 -26.20
C PHE A 60 1.99 -15.93 -26.60
N ASP A 61 2.21 -17.08 -25.97
CA ASP A 61 1.28 -18.21 -26.04
C ASP A 61 0.02 -17.83 -25.26
N ASP A 62 -0.97 -17.30 -25.99
CA ASP A 62 -2.36 -17.19 -25.57
C ASP A 62 -2.96 -18.60 -25.53
N SER A 63 -2.80 -19.29 -24.40
CA SER A 63 -3.54 -20.49 -24.08
C SER A 63 -4.41 -20.21 -22.87
N GLY A 64 -5.57 -19.60 -23.15
CA GLY A 64 -6.73 -19.72 -22.29
C GLY A 64 -7.17 -21.18 -22.22
N ASP A 65 -6.80 -21.87 -21.14
CA ASP A 65 -7.74 -22.64 -20.31
C ASP A 65 -6.97 -23.26 -19.12
N ALA A 66 -7.22 -22.72 -17.93
CA ALA A 66 -7.10 -23.49 -16.70
C ALA A 66 -8.14 -22.94 -15.72
N ARG A 67 -9.30 -23.60 -15.71
CA ARG A 67 -10.17 -23.69 -14.53
C ARG A 67 -9.29 -24.03 -13.32
N ALA A 68 -8.86 -23.01 -12.60
CA ALA A 68 -8.53 -23.18 -11.20
C ALA A 68 -9.86 -23.39 -10.48
N SER A 69 -10.27 -24.66 -10.33
CA SER A 69 -11.05 -25.04 -9.15
C SER A 69 -10.16 -24.74 -7.95
N ASN A 70 -10.17 -23.48 -7.51
CA ASN A 70 -9.57 -23.08 -6.26
C ASN A 70 -10.32 -23.90 -5.19
N PRO A 71 -9.70 -24.81 -4.45
CA PRO A 71 -10.32 -25.29 -3.23
C PRO A 71 -10.39 -24.06 -2.32
N SER A 72 -11.53 -23.38 -2.33
CA SER A 72 -11.81 -22.28 -1.44
C SER A 72 -11.74 -22.84 -0.03
N MET A 73 -10.56 -22.72 0.58
CA MET A 73 -10.45 -22.56 2.02
C MET A 73 -11.61 -21.65 2.44
N PRO A 74 -12.40 -22.01 3.46
CA PRO A 74 -13.53 -21.18 3.84
C PRO A 74 -12.99 -19.81 4.21
N VAL A 75 -13.16 -18.84 3.31
CA VAL A 75 -12.97 -17.42 3.62
C VAL A 75 -14.08 -17.14 4.60
N ARG A 76 -13.73 -17.13 5.90
CA ARG A 76 -14.71 -16.90 6.96
C ARG A 76 -15.46 -15.62 6.63
N SER A 77 -16.78 -15.70 6.71
CA SER A 77 -17.63 -14.55 6.44
C SER A 77 -17.44 -13.50 7.53
N PHE A 78 -17.81 -12.26 7.23
CA PHE A 78 -17.77 -11.18 8.22
C PHE A 78 -18.58 -11.52 9.48
N GLU A 79 -19.75 -12.16 9.33
CA GLU A 79 -20.60 -12.51 10.47
C GLU A 79 -19.96 -13.57 11.37
N GLU A 80 -19.26 -14.55 10.79
CA GLU A 80 -18.52 -15.56 11.56
C GLU A 80 -17.36 -14.91 12.33
N LEU A 81 -16.58 -14.05 11.67
CA LEU A 81 -15.47 -13.33 12.33
C LEU A 81 -15.98 -12.40 13.44
N LYS A 82 -17.12 -11.74 13.23
CA LYS A 82 -17.76 -10.87 14.21
C LYS A 82 -18.27 -11.67 15.42
N ALA A 83 -18.82 -12.86 15.19
CA ALA A 83 -19.29 -13.74 16.26
C ALA A 83 -18.14 -14.30 17.11
N ASP A 84 -16.99 -14.58 16.49
CA ASP A 84 -15.78 -15.05 17.17
C ASP A 84 -15.00 -13.91 17.87
N ALA A 85 -15.20 -12.67 17.44
CA ALA A 85 -14.47 -11.51 17.95
C ALA A 85 -14.95 -11.08 19.35
N GLN A 86 -14.01 -10.66 20.17
CA GLN A 86 -14.31 -10.14 21.50
C GLN A 86 -14.77 -8.68 21.41
N THR A 87 -15.49 -8.22 22.45
CA THR A 87 -15.82 -6.81 22.65
C THR A 87 -14.90 -6.23 23.71
N ILE A 88 -14.33 -5.06 23.43
CA ILE A 88 -13.44 -4.35 24.35
C ILE A 88 -13.66 -2.84 24.20
N SER A 89 -13.45 -2.09 25.29
CA SER A 89 -13.44 -0.63 25.19
C SER A 89 -12.11 -0.14 24.64
N TYR A 90 -12.10 1.02 23.97
CA TYR A 90 -10.86 1.66 23.52
C TYR A 90 -9.86 1.84 24.67
N ARG A 91 -10.34 2.34 25.82
CA ARG A 91 -9.49 2.61 26.99
C ARG A 91 -8.80 1.36 27.51
N GLU A 92 -9.49 0.23 27.52
CA GLU A 92 -8.93 -1.05 27.97
C GLU A 92 -7.90 -1.57 26.97
N LEU A 93 -8.23 -1.53 25.67
CA LEU A 93 -7.30 -1.91 24.60
C LEU A 93 -6.03 -1.05 24.62
N PHE A 94 -6.16 0.25 24.86
CA PHE A 94 -5.02 1.16 24.89
C PHE A 94 -4.14 0.96 26.13
N ARG A 95 -4.74 0.83 27.31
CA ARG A 95 -4.00 0.71 28.58
C ARG A 95 -3.27 -0.63 28.70
N ASN A 96 -3.88 -1.71 28.22
CA ASN A 96 -3.39 -3.08 28.39
C ASN A 96 -3.08 -3.76 27.05
N SER A 97 -2.65 -2.97 26.05
CA SER A 97 -2.42 -3.42 24.66
C SER A 97 -1.62 -4.73 24.54
N GLU A 98 -0.53 -4.87 25.30
CA GLU A 98 0.34 -6.06 25.32
C GLU A 98 -0.41 -7.35 25.70
N GLN A 99 -1.43 -7.26 26.56
CA GLN A 99 -2.23 -8.43 26.98
C GLN A 99 -3.18 -8.90 25.89
N TYR A 100 -3.52 -8.00 24.97
CA TYR A 100 -4.52 -8.22 23.94
C TYR A 100 -3.92 -8.50 22.56
N GLU A 101 -2.59 -8.46 22.41
CA GLU A 101 -1.93 -8.83 21.16
C GLU A 101 -2.33 -10.23 20.68
N GLY A 102 -2.59 -10.35 19.38
CA GLY A 102 -3.08 -11.58 18.74
C GLY A 102 -4.56 -11.88 18.97
N GLN A 103 -5.26 -11.09 19.80
CA GLN A 103 -6.71 -11.25 20.00
C GLN A 103 -7.49 -10.38 18.99
N SER A 104 -8.61 -10.92 18.50
CA SER A 104 -9.48 -10.24 17.54
C SER A 104 -10.64 -9.53 18.23
N PHE A 105 -10.91 -8.31 17.81
CA PHE A 105 -11.97 -7.45 18.34
C PHE A 105 -12.84 -6.90 17.23
N TYR A 106 -14.12 -6.72 17.54
CA TYR A 106 -15.09 -6.06 16.67
C TYR A 106 -15.26 -4.60 17.07
N PHE A 107 -15.29 -3.72 16.08
CA PHE A 107 -15.54 -2.30 16.26
C PHE A 107 -16.45 -1.74 15.17
N ARG A 108 -17.10 -0.63 15.49
CA ARG A 108 -17.78 0.26 14.56
C ARG A 108 -17.23 1.66 14.75
N GLY A 109 -16.90 2.34 13.66
CA GLY A 109 -16.31 3.67 13.73
C GLY A 109 -16.32 4.42 12.41
N GLU A 110 -15.84 5.64 12.46
CA GLU A 110 -15.75 6.57 11.33
C GLU A 110 -14.30 6.64 10.84
N VAL A 111 -14.09 6.53 9.53
CA VAL A 111 -12.78 6.69 8.91
C VAL A 111 -12.38 8.16 8.94
N VAL A 112 -11.32 8.49 9.69
CA VAL A 112 -10.82 9.87 9.81
C VAL A 112 -9.58 10.14 8.97
N GLN A 113 -8.92 9.09 8.46
CA GLN A 113 -7.81 9.24 7.54
C GLN A 113 -7.58 7.93 6.77
N VAL A 114 -7.31 8.06 5.47
CA VAL A 114 -6.94 6.94 4.59
C VAL A 114 -5.49 7.08 4.13
N VAL A 115 -4.68 6.03 4.31
CA VAL A 115 -3.28 5.99 3.90
C VAL A 115 -3.10 4.90 2.84
N GLU A 116 -2.83 5.30 1.60
CA GLU A 116 -2.57 4.37 0.50
C GLU A 116 -1.21 3.66 0.69
N LYS A 117 -1.22 2.32 0.59
CA LYS A 117 -0.02 1.47 0.65
C LYS A 117 0.31 0.79 -0.66
N GLY A 118 -0.64 0.73 -1.58
CA GLY A 118 -0.48 0.11 -2.89
C GLY A 118 -1.82 0.01 -3.61
N ARG A 119 -1.85 -0.76 -4.71
CA ARG A 119 -3.09 -1.02 -5.45
C ARG A 119 -4.07 -1.75 -4.53
N ASP A 120 -5.20 -1.12 -4.24
CA ASP A 120 -6.28 -1.65 -3.40
C ASP A 120 -5.85 -2.00 -1.96
N LYS A 121 -4.75 -1.42 -1.46
CA LYS A 121 -4.26 -1.61 -0.09
C LYS A 121 -4.20 -0.29 0.65
N TYR A 122 -4.80 -0.26 1.84
CA TYR A 122 -4.94 0.94 2.64
C TYR A 122 -4.67 0.64 4.12
N ASP A 123 -4.09 1.60 4.81
CA ASP A 123 -4.18 1.69 6.26
C ASP A 123 -5.16 2.82 6.61
N LEU A 124 -5.92 2.63 7.68
CA LEU A 124 -7.00 3.53 8.07
C LEU A 124 -6.76 4.02 9.50
N ARG A 125 -7.05 5.30 9.74
CA ARG A 125 -7.30 5.77 11.10
C ARG A 125 -8.80 5.88 11.29
N ILE A 126 -9.29 5.31 12.37
CA ILE A 126 -10.71 5.15 12.61
C ILE A 126 -11.03 5.72 13.99
N ARG A 127 -11.96 6.65 14.07
CA ARG A 127 -12.52 7.15 15.33
C ARG A 127 -13.60 6.19 15.82
N LEU A 128 -13.46 5.75 17.06
CA LEU A 128 -14.47 4.99 17.77
C LEU A 128 -15.32 5.96 18.60
N GLY A 129 -16.60 5.65 18.77
CA GLY A 129 -17.49 6.50 19.58
C GLY A 129 -18.03 7.72 18.84
N ASP A 130 -18.19 8.83 19.56
CA ASP A 130 -18.76 10.09 19.06
C ASP A 130 -17.66 10.97 18.41
N ILE A 131 -18.07 11.97 17.61
CA ILE A 131 -17.17 12.94 16.98
C ILE A 131 -16.36 13.78 17.98
N PHE A 132 -16.79 13.82 19.24
CA PHE A 132 -16.09 14.50 20.33
C PHE A 132 -15.07 13.61 21.04
N ASP A 133 -15.05 12.31 20.74
CA ASP A 133 -14.10 11.38 21.34
C ASP A 133 -12.78 11.39 20.57
N ASP A 134 -11.67 11.42 21.32
CA ASP A 134 -10.31 11.26 20.78
C ASP A 134 -9.89 9.77 20.68
N GLU A 135 -10.87 8.86 20.61
CA GLU A 135 -10.66 7.41 20.62
C GLU A 135 -10.33 6.89 19.21
N VAL A 136 -9.12 7.16 18.75
CA VAL A 136 -8.66 6.76 17.41
C VAL A 136 -7.82 5.49 17.46
N VAL A 137 -8.12 4.53 16.57
CA VAL A 137 -7.30 3.33 16.33
C VAL A 137 -6.68 3.35 14.93
N TYR A 138 -5.56 2.64 14.77
CA TYR A 138 -4.92 2.43 13.48
C TYR A 138 -5.23 1.02 12.95
N LEU A 139 -5.95 0.91 11.85
CA LEU A 139 -6.21 -0.36 11.18
C LEU A 139 -5.27 -0.51 9.99
N SER A 140 -4.41 -1.51 10.03
CA SER A 140 -3.39 -1.76 9.01
C SER A 140 -3.71 -2.96 8.12
N GLY A 141 -3.26 -2.91 6.88
CA GLY A 141 -3.36 -4.02 5.94
C GLY A 141 -4.79 -4.30 5.44
N TYR A 142 -5.64 -3.27 5.38
CA TYR A 142 -6.93 -3.42 4.72
C TYR A 142 -6.73 -3.55 3.20
N GLU A 143 -7.29 -4.61 2.61
CA GLU A 143 -7.32 -4.83 1.17
C GLU A 143 -8.77 -4.86 0.69
N GLY A 144 -9.12 -4.01 -0.28
CA GLY A 144 -10.50 -3.90 -0.73
C GLY A 144 -10.81 -2.62 -1.51
N GLN A 145 -12.10 -2.31 -1.63
CA GLN A 145 -12.53 -1.05 -2.23
C GLN A 145 -12.00 0.13 -1.41
N ARG A 146 -11.62 1.22 -2.10
CA ARG A 146 -11.24 2.45 -1.44
C ARG A 146 -12.39 2.97 -0.57
N LEU A 147 -12.14 3.05 0.73
CA LEU A 147 -12.96 3.81 1.67
C LEU A 147 -12.52 5.28 1.64
N LEU A 148 -13.44 6.17 2.00
CA LEU A 148 -13.22 7.61 2.08
C LEU A 148 -13.20 8.07 3.54
N GLU A 149 -12.72 9.29 3.76
CA GLU A 149 -12.92 9.97 5.04
C GLU A 149 -14.42 10.20 5.26
N ASP A 150 -14.86 10.19 6.52
CA ASP A 150 -16.25 10.25 6.99
C ASP A 150 -17.09 8.96 6.72
N ASP A 151 -16.52 7.93 6.08
CA ASP A 151 -17.19 6.63 5.94
C ASP A 151 -17.40 5.96 7.30
N ILE A 152 -18.61 5.47 7.54
CA ILE A 152 -18.91 4.65 8.71
C ILE A 152 -18.73 3.18 8.35
N ILE A 153 -17.83 2.52 9.09
CA ILE A 153 -17.47 1.12 8.87
C ILE A 153 -17.68 0.27 10.12
N GLU A 154 -17.92 -1.01 9.89
CA GLU A 154 -17.76 -2.07 10.88
C GLU A 154 -16.57 -2.93 10.49
N PHE A 155 -15.73 -3.30 11.45
CA PHE A 155 -14.54 -4.10 11.16
C PHE A 155 -14.21 -5.07 12.29
N VAL A 156 -13.54 -6.15 11.92
CA VAL A 156 -12.87 -7.07 12.83
C VAL A 156 -11.38 -6.93 12.60
N GLY A 157 -10.64 -6.64 13.68
CA GLY A 157 -9.20 -6.48 13.65
C GLY A 157 -8.51 -7.29 14.73
N GLU A 158 -7.34 -7.83 14.42
CA GLU A 158 -6.44 -8.46 15.39
C GLU A 158 -5.55 -7.37 16.01
N SER A 159 -5.54 -7.26 17.34
CA SER A 159 -4.65 -6.31 18.03
C SER A 159 -3.18 -6.72 17.82
N ILE A 160 -2.35 -5.76 17.46
CA ILE A 160 -0.89 -5.93 17.31
C ILE A 160 -0.10 -4.92 18.14
N GLY A 161 -0.72 -4.40 19.21
CA GLY A 161 -0.09 -3.52 20.19
C GLY A 161 -0.36 -2.04 19.92
N LEU A 162 0.66 -1.20 20.12
CA LEU A 162 0.57 0.25 19.96
C LEU A 162 1.42 0.73 18.77
N LEU A 163 0.88 1.68 18.02
CA LEU A 163 1.61 2.45 17.02
C LEU A 163 1.91 3.84 17.55
N THR A 164 3.18 4.25 17.50
CA THR A 164 3.59 5.62 17.78
C THR A 164 4.14 6.28 16.51
N TYR A 165 3.56 7.42 16.12
CA TYR A 165 4.01 8.19 14.96
C TYR A 165 4.18 9.67 15.31
N GLU A 166 4.94 10.39 14.50
CA GLU A 166 5.09 11.84 14.60
C GLU A 166 3.98 12.52 13.79
N ALA A 167 3.20 13.36 14.45
CA ALA A 167 2.18 14.17 13.80
C ALA A 167 2.81 15.35 13.05
N THR A 168 2.03 15.98 12.17
CA THR A 168 2.47 17.11 11.34
C THR A 168 3.04 18.29 12.14
N PHE A 169 2.63 18.44 13.41
CA PHE A 169 3.11 19.50 14.32
C PHE A 169 4.30 19.06 15.20
N GLY A 170 4.93 17.91 14.92
CA GLY A 170 6.12 17.42 15.63
C GLY A 170 5.84 16.74 16.97
N ASN A 171 4.58 16.68 17.42
CA ASN A 171 4.19 15.90 18.58
C ASN A 171 4.09 14.41 18.23
N ARG A 172 4.50 13.53 19.15
CA ARG A 172 4.31 12.09 18.99
C ARG A 172 2.91 11.70 19.46
N ILE A 173 2.22 10.89 18.65
CA ILE A 173 0.90 10.34 18.96
C ILE A 173 1.05 8.82 19.05
N THR A 174 0.51 8.24 20.12
CA THR A 174 0.46 6.79 20.34
C THR A 174 -0.99 6.35 20.38
N ILE A 175 -1.34 5.35 19.57
CA ILE A 175 -2.70 4.79 19.47
C ILE A 175 -2.66 3.26 19.32
N PRO A 176 -3.74 2.54 19.65
CA PRO A 176 -3.83 1.11 19.39
C PRO A 176 -3.72 0.81 17.90
N GLN A 177 -3.02 -0.28 17.58
CA GLN A 177 -2.89 -0.77 16.21
C GLN A 177 -3.57 -2.13 16.08
N LEU A 178 -4.38 -2.27 15.04
CA LEU A 178 -5.00 -3.52 14.65
C LEU A 178 -4.61 -3.89 13.22
N LYS A 179 -4.52 -5.18 12.94
CA LYS A 179 -4.43 -5.72 11.59
C LYS A 179 -5.84 -6.08 11.11
N ALA A 180 -6.21 -5.62 9.91
CA ALA A 180 -7.52 -5.91 9.34
C ALA A 180 -7.71 -7.42 9.08
N LEU A 181 -8.79 -7.97 9.61
CA LEU A 181 -9.27 -9.32 9.25
C LEU A 181 -10.47 -9.24 8.30
N SER A 182 -11.41 -8.33 8.59
CA SER A 182 -12.55 -8.07 7.71
C SER A 182 -13.09 -6.66 7.96
N VAL A 183 -13.54 -5.99 6.90
CA VAL A 183 -14.08 -4.63 6.94
C VAL A 183 -15.34 -4.56 6.10
N ARG A 184 -16.36 -3.88 6.60
CA ARG A 184 -17.64 -3.66 5.94
C ARG A 184 -18.01 -2.18 6.01
N LEU A 185 -18.32 -1.60 4.85
CA LEU A 185 -18.93 -0.27 4.78
C LEU A 185 -20.39 -0.33 5.23
N VAL A 186 -20.78 0.56 6.13
CA VAL A 186 -22.17 0.70 6.62
C VAL A 186 -22.87 1.87 5.95
N SER A 187 -22.21 3.03 5.91
CA SER A 187 -22.72 4.25 5.26
C SER A 187 -21.55 5.05 4.71
N GLY A 188 -21.71 5.58 3.50
CA GLY A 188 -20.78 6.57 2.95
C GLY A 188 -21.12 7.99 3.45
N GLY A 189 -20.09 8.83 3.54
CA GLY A 189 -20.22 10.27 3.77
C GLY A 189 -20.68 11.06 2.55
#